data_AF-A0AAV9XQL5-F1
#
_entry.id   AF-A0AAV9XQL5-F1
#
_cell.length_a   1.000
_cell.length_b   1.000
_cell.length_c   1.000
_cell.angle_alpha   90.00
_cell.angle_beta   90.00
_cell.angle_gamma   90.00
#
_symmetry.space_group_name_H-M   'P 1'
#
loop_
_entity.id
_entity.type
_entity.pdbx_description
1 polymer ?
#
loop_
_entity_poly.entity_id
_entity_poly.type
_entity_poly.pdbx_seq_one_letter_code
_entity_poly.pdbx_strand_id
1 'polypeptide(L)'
;MSSPGPQVADLTNWFLNAKRSLNSVTYCTRGNEIINTTRNALIDASIMSSRATFLQNGIKDELKLLQNANSLMENQREAARKEFQASLEDLDEANRRLDRILALLRDTEVEPGFSTGEKTEEQPAQRSLYDFVDENGIENLRSQLRGIIDQVQIGNG
;
A
#
# COMPACT_ATOMS: atom_id res chain seq x y z
N MET A 1 -10.92 105.77 -18.40
CA MET A 1 -10.11 104.69 -17.78
C MET A 1 -10.56 103.40 -18.44
N SER A 2 -9.66 102.78 -19.19
CA SER A 2 -9.97 101.80 -20.23
C SER A 2 -10.62 100.54 -19.65
N SER A 3 -11.84 100.25 -20.09
CA SER A 3 -12.51 98.98 -19.85
C SER A 3 -11.66 97.85 -20.43
N PRO A 4 -11.38 96.76 -19.70
CA PRO A 4 -10.66 95.64 -20.28
C PRO A 4 -11.51 95.11 -21.43
N GLY A 5 -10.94 95.08 -22.64
CA GLY A 5 -11.63 94.63 -23.83
C GLY A 5 -12.08 93.16 -23.69
N PRO A 6 -13.16 92.76 -24.37
CA PRO A 6 -13.75 91.41 -24.30
C PRO A 6 -12.75 90.24 -24.46
N GLN A 7 -11.61 90.48 -25.13
CA GLN A 7 -10.51 89.51 -25.29
C GLN A 7 -9.88 88.99 -23.97
N VAL A 8 -9.81 89.80 -22.91
CA VAL A 8 -9.13 89.38 -21.67
C VAL A 8 -9.98 88.39 -20.87
N ALA A 9 -11.30 88.62 -20.83
CA ALA A 9 -12.24 87.73 -20.16
C ALA A 9 -12.30 86.36 -20.85
N ASP A 10 -12.28 86.32 -22.19
CA ASP A 10 -12.24 85.08 -22.95
C ASP A 10 -10.97 84.28 -22.67
N LEU A 11 -9.80 84.93 -22.67
CA LEU A 11 -8.52 84.25 -22.42
C LEU A 11 -8.46 83.62 -21.01
N THR A 12 -9.00 84.30 -20.00
CA THR A 12 -9.06 83.75 -18.63
C THR A 12 -9.98 82.54 -18.53
N ASN A 13 -11.09 82.51 -19.27
CA ASN A 13 -11.99 81.35 -19.34
C ASN A 13 -11.32 80.17 -20.04
N TRP A 14 -10.61 80.39 -21.16
CA TRP A 14 -9.82 79.35 -21.82
C TRP A 14 -8.75 78.77 -20.89
N PHE A 15 -8.05 79.60 -20.12
CA PHE A 15 -7.04 79.14 -19.18
C PHE A 15 -7.64 78.37 -18.00
N LEU A 16 -8.80 78.81 -17.48
CA LEU A 16 -9.53 78.10 -16.43
C LEU A 16 -9.98 76.71 -16.91
N ASN A 17 -10.49 76.63 -18.14
CA ASN A 17 -10.92 75.38 -18.75
C ASN A 17 -9.72 74.47 -19.04
N ALA A 18 -8.60 75.01 -19.53
CA ALA A 18 -7.36 74.26 -19.69
C ALA A 18 -6.81 73.74 -18.36
N LYS A 19 -6.85 74.54 -17.29
CA LYS A 19 -6.47 74.12 -15.93
C LYS A 19 -7.37 73.01 -15.40
N ARG A 20 -8.69 73.12 -15.59
CA ARG A 20 -9.65 72.06 -15.22
C ARG A 20 -9.40 70.77 -16.01
N SER A 21 -9.13 70.89 -17.31
CA SER A 21 -8.77 69.75 -18.15
C SER A 21 -7.45 69.10 -17.70
N LEU A 22 -6.44 69.89 -17.35
CA LEU A 22 -5.17 69.37 -16.83
C LEU A 22 -5.36 68.68 -15.47
N ASN A 23 -6.21 69.23 -14.60
CA ASN A 23 -6.58 68.56 -13.35
C ASN A 23 -7.25 67.20 -13.59
N SER A 24 -7.96 67.01 -14.70
CA SER A 24 -8.54 65.69 -15.02
C SER A 24 -7.49 64.59 -15.30
N VAL A 25 -6.24 64.97 -15.63
CA VAL A 25 -5.12 64.03 -15.77
C VAL A 25 -4.86 63.30 -14.45
N THR A 26 -5.09 63.94 -13.30
CA THR A 26 -4.91 63.29 -11.98
C THR A 26 -5.90 62.14 -11.74
N TYR A 27 -7.10 62.22 -12.30
CA TYR A 27 -8.06 61.11 -12.26
C TYR A 27 -7.63 59.97 -13.18
N CYS A 28 -7.02 60.27 -14.33
CA CYS A 28 -6.48 59.26 -15.23
C CYS A 28 -5.30 58.51 -14.60
N THR A 29 -4.37 59.22 -13.96
CA THR A 29 -3.25 58.58 -13.25
C THR A 29 -3.73 57.70 -12.11
N ARG A 30 -4.69 58.20 -11.32
CA ARG A 30 -5.29 57.41 -10.23
C ARG A 30 -6.05 56.19 -10.75
N GLY A 31 -6.81 56.34 -11.83
CA GLY A 31 -7.48 55.23 -12.49
C GLY A 31 -6.50 54.17 -12.96
N ASN A 32 -5.38 54.59 -13.56
CA ASN A 32 -4.33 53.68 -14.02
C ASN A 32 -3.68 52.92 -12.85
N GLU A 33 -3.41 53.58 -11.72
CA GLU A 33 -2.94 52.90 -10.50
C GLU A 33 -3.92 51.84 -10.00
N ILE A 34 -5.21 52.17 -9.94
CA ILE A 34 -6.26 51.23 -9.49
C ILE A 34 -6.35 50.04 -10.45
N ILE A 35 -6.32 50.29 -11.77
CA ILE A 35 -6.36 49.21 -12.77
C ILE A 35 -5.13 48.31 -12.65
N ASN A 36 -3.94 48.88 -12.47
CA ASN A 36 -2.71 48.10 -12.34
C ASN A 36 -2.68 47.28 -11.04
N THR A 37 -3.09 47.86 -9.92
CA THR A 37 -3.19 47.14 -8.64
C THR A 37 -4.23 46.02 -8.71
N THR A 38 -5.39 46.28 -9.30
CA THR A 38 -6.44 45.26 -9.51
C THR A 38 -5.95 44.14 -10.43
N ARG A 39 -5.24 44.47 -11.51
CA ARG A 39 -4.66 43.48 -12.42
C ARG A 39 -3.65 42.59 -11.69
N ASN A 40 -2.76 43.17 -10.89
CA ASN A 40 -1.77 42.40 -10.14
C ASN A 40 -2.45 41.47 -9.13
N ALA A 41 -3.42 41.98 -8.36
CA ALA A 41 -4.19 41.16 -7.43
C ALA A 41 -4.94 40.01 -8.11
N LEU A 42 -5.47 40.23 -9.31
CA LEU A 42 -6.13 39.18 -10.10
C LEU A 42 -5.14 38.11 -10.57
N ILE A 43 -3.94 38.52 -11.01
CA ILE A 43 -2.88 37.58 -11.41
C ILE A 43 -2.47 36.73 -10.21
N ASP A 44 -2.25 37.34 -9.05
CA ASP A 44 -1.87 36.62 -7.83
C ASP A 44 -2.96 35.64 -7.39
N ALA A 45 -4.23 36.06 -7.42
CA ALA A 45 -5.37 35.20 -7.12
C ALA A 45 -5.46 34.02 -8.11
N SER A 46 -5.21 34.25 -9.40
CA SER A 46 -5.17 33.20 -10.41
C SER A 46 -4.05 32.19 -10.16
N ILE A 47 -2.86 32.66 -9.76
CA ILE A 47 -1.73 31.78 -9.40
C ILE A 47 -2.05 30.97 -8.14
N MET A 48 -2.68 31.58 -7.14
CA MET A 48 -3.10 30.84 -5.94
C MET A 48 -4.15 29.79 -6.26
N SER A 49 -5.14 30.14 -7.09
CA SER A 49 -6.18 29.20 -7.53
C SER A 49 -5.60 28.04 -8.31
N SER A 50 -4.63 28.28 -9.21
CA SER A 50 -3.99 27.21 -9.97
C SER A 50 -3.17 26.27 -9.08
N ARG A 51 -2.42 26.82 -8.11
CA ARG A 51 -1.69 26.03 -7.11
C ARG A 51 -2.62 25.19 -6.23
N ALA A 52 -3.72 25.78 -5.75
CA ALA A 52 -4.71 25.07 -4.94
C ALA A 52 -5.35 23.92 -5.73
N THR A 53 -5.68 24.16 -7.00
CA THR A 53 -6.23 23.13 -7.89
C THR A 53 -5.23 22.00 -8.15
N PHE A 54 -3.96 22.36 -8.41
CA PHE A 54 -2.89 21.37 -8.57
C PHE A 54 -2.72 20.49 -7.33
N LEU A 55 -2.67 21.10 -6.13
CA LEU A 55 -2.57 20.35 -4.87
C LEU A 55 -3.79 19.48 -4.63
N GLN A 56 -5.00 19.98 -4.89
CA GLN A 56 -6.22 19.18 -4.75
C GLN A 56 -6.21 17.95 -5.67
N ASN A 57 -5.75 18.11 -6.91
CA ASN A 57 -5.62 17.00 -7.84
C ASN A 57 -4.53 16.02 -7.39
N GLY A 58 -3.37 16.51 -6.95
CA GLY A 58 -2.30 15.67 -6.40
C GLY A 58 -2.76 14.82 -5.21
N ILE A 59 -3.47 15.42 -4.25
CA ILE A 59 -4.02 14.70 -3.08
C ILE A 59 -5.04 13.65 -3.51
N LYS A 60 -5.91 13.97 -4.49
CA LYS A 60 -6.88 12.99 -5.02
C LYS A 60 -6.19 11.81 -5.67
N ASP A 61 -5.09 12.04 -6.39
CA ASP A 61 -4.35 10.99 -7.06
C ASP A 61 -3.54 10.13 -6.07
N GLU A 62 -2.93 10.75 -5.05
CA GLU A 62 -2.30 10.01 -3.95
C GLU A 62 -3.30 9.16 -3.17
N LEU A 63 -4.51 9.68 -2.92
CA LEU A 63 -5.56 8.92 -2.25
C LEU A 63 -5.99 7.70 -3.06
N LYS A 64 -6.16 7.84 -4.39
CA LYS A 64 -6.44 6.70 -5.27
C LYS A 64 -5.29 5.70 -5.26
N LEU A 65 -4.04 6.17 -5.28
CA LEU A 65 -2.86 5.30 -5.22
C LEU A 65 -2.84 4.49 -3.92
N LEU A 66 -3.10 5.13 -2.78
CA LEU A 66 -3.17 4.48 -1.48
C LEU A 66 -4.31 3.46 -1.40
N GLN A 67 -5.48 3.79 -1.95
CA GLN A 67 -6.60 2.85 -2.02
C GLN A 67 -6.26 1.62 -2.87
N ASN A 68 -5.60 1.82 -4.01
CA ASN A 68 -5.13 0.74 -4.87
C ASN A 68 -4.04 -0.11 -4.21
N ALA A 69 -3.10 0.52 -3.50
CA ALA A 69 -2.07 -0.20 -2.75
C ALA A 69 -2.69 -1.05 -1.64
N ASN A 70 -3.67 -0.49 -0.91
CA ASN A 70 -4.37 -1.21 0.16
C ASN A 70 -5.17 -2.40 -0.39
N SER A 71 -5.91 -2.21 -1.49
CA SER A 71 -6.65 -3.32 -2.11
C SER A 71 -5.72 -4.41 -2.64
N LEU A 72 -4.57 -4.05 -3.21
CA LEU A 72 -3.56 -4.99 -3.66
C LEU A 72 -2.94 -5.76 -2.48
N MET A 73 -2.63 -5.07 -1.38
CA MET A 73 -2.09 -5.71 -0.18
C MET A 73 -3.08 -6.69 0.43
N GLU A 74 -4.36 -6.33 0.48
CA GLU A 74 -5.42 -7.20 0.99
C GLU A 74 -5.62 -8.43 0.10
N ASN A 75 -5.60 -8.25 -1.23
CA ASN A 75 -5.64 -9.36 -2.18
C ASN A 75 -4.42 -10.28 -2.03
N GLN A 76 -3.22 -9.72 -1.84
CA GLN A 76 -2.00 -10.49 -1.63
C GLN A 76 -2.03 -11.24 -0.30
N ARG A 77 -2.55 -10.60 0.76
CA ARG A 77 -2.76 -11.22 2.08
C ARG A 77 -3.69 -12.43 1.95
N GLU A 78 -4.80 -12.28 1.23
CA GLU A 78 -5.76 -13.36 1.04
C GLU A 78 -5.21 -14.49 0.16
N ALA A 79 -4.46 -14.15 -0.89
CA ALA A 79 -3.76 -15.13 -1.72
C ALA A 79 -2.73 -15.93 -0.90
N ALA A 80 -1.89 -15.24 -0.14
CA ALA A 80 -0.89 -15.86 0.74
C ALA A 80 -1.55 -16.76 1.81
N ARG A 81 -2.68 -16.32 2.39
CA ARG A 81 -3.45 -17.12 3.34
C ARG A 81 -3.96 -18.41 2.71
N LYS A 82 -4.47 -18.35 1.48
CA LYS A 82 -4.94 -19.54 0.75
C LYS A 82 -3.80 -20.49 0.40
N GLU A 83 -2.68 -19.96 -0.09
CA GLU A 83 -1.49 -20.76 -0.40
C GLU A 83 -0.94 -21.45 0.86
N PHE A 84 -0.90 -20.73 1.98
CA PHE A 84 -0.50 -21.27 3.27
C PHE A 84 -1.45 -22.38 3.76
N GLN A 85 -2.76 -22.19 3.63
CA GLN A 85 -3.76 -23.21 3.96
C GLN A 85 -3.59 -24.47 3.11
N ALA A 86 -3.36 -24.32 1.80
CA ALA A 86 -3.10 -25.44 0.90
C ALA A 86 -1.81 -26.20 1.30
N SER A 87 -0.73 -25.46 1.61
CA SER A 87 0.51 -26.08 2.09
C SER A 87 0.34 -26.82 3.41
N LEU A 88 -0.54 -26.35 4.30
CA LEU A 88 -0.85 -27.03 5.56
C LEU A 88 -1.63 -28.34 5.30
N GLU A 89 -2.59 -28.32 4.38
CA GLU A 89 -3.35 -29.51 3.97
C GLU A 89 -2.44 -30.58 3.35
N ASP A 90 -1.49 -30.16 2.50
CA ASP A 90 -0.49 -31.05 1.93
C ASP A 90 0.43 -31.66 3.00
N LEU A 91 0.83 -30.86 4.00
CA LEU A 91 1.65 -31.31 5.13
C LEU A 91 0.88 -32.32 6.01
N ASP A 92 -0.39 -32.06 6.29
CA ASP A 92 -1.27 -32.97 7.03
C ASP A 92 -1.46 -34.30 6.28
N GLU A 93 -1.65 -34.28 4.96
CA GLU A 93 -1.78 -35.50 4.17
C GLU A 93 -0.46 -36.29 4.10
N ALA A 94 0.67 -35.60 4.00
CA ALA A 94 1.99 -36.23 4.09
C ALA A 94 2.18 -36.93 5.45
N ASN A 95 1.76 -36.29 6.55
CA ASN A 95 1.81 -36.87 7.89
C ASN A 95 0.94 -38.13 8.00
N ARG A 96 -0.33 -38.07 7.54
CA ARG A 96 -1.22 -39.25 7.50
C ARG A 96 -0.65 -40.38 6.66
N ARG A 97 -0.01 -40.06 5.53
CA ARG A 97 0.64 -41.05 4.67
C ARG A 97 1.81 -41.72 5.40
N LEU A 98 2.62 -40.96 6.12
CA LEU A 98 3.71 -41.48 6.94
C LEU A 98 3.16 -42.43 8.01
N ASP A 99 2.14 -42.02 8.76
CA ASP A 99 1.51 -42.87 9.78
C ASP A 99 0.95 -44.18 9.19
N ARG A 100 0.31 -44.13 8.01
CA ARG A 100 -0.16 -45.33 7.30
C ARG A 100 0.97 -46.28 6.92
N ILE A 101 2.09 -45.74 6.41
CA ILE A 101 3.25 -46.54 6.02
C ILE A 101 3.87 -47.20 7.25
N LEU A 102 4.01 -46.48 8.36
CA LEU A 102 4.53 -47.03 9.62
C LEU A 102 3.62 -48.11 10.18
N ALA A 103 2.30 -47.93 10.13
CA ALA A 103 1.35 -48.97 10.53
C ALA A 103 1.48 -50.23 9.67
N LEU A 104 1.66 -50.08 8.35
CA LEU A 104 1.84 -51.20 7.43
C LEU A 104 3.18 -51.92 7.66
N LEU A 105 4.27 -51.18 7.87
CA LEU A 105 5.56 -51.74 8.25
C LEU A 105 5.43 -52.58 9.53
N ARG A 106 4.70 -52.08 10.53
CA ARG A 106 4.45 -52.77 11.81
C ARG A 106 3.61 -54.05 11.66
N ASP A 107 2.65 -54.06 10.73
CA ASP A 107 1.76 -55.21 10.46
C ASP A 107 2.41 -56.26 9.54
N THR A 108 3.49 -55.89 8.82
CA THR A 108 4.18 -56.80 7.91
C THR A 108 5.23 -57.63 8.65
N GLU A 109 4.92 -58.91 8.89
CA GLU A 109 5.85 -59.88 9.46
C GLU A 109 6.95 -60.26 8.45
N VAL A 110 8.18 -60.41 8.96
CA VAL A 110 9.34 -60.81 8.16
C VAL A 110 9.40 -62.32 8.04
N GLU A 111 9.56 -62.82 6.81
CA GLU A 111 9.71 -64.25 6.53
C GLU A 111 10.94 -64.82 7.29
N PRO A 112 10.82 -65.99 7.94
CA PRO A 112 11.85 -66.53 8.84
C PRO A 112 13.21 -66.79 8.19
N GLY A 113 13.32 -66.78 6.86
CA GLY A 113 14.58 -66.89 6.12
C GLY A 113 15.46 -65.63 6.13
N PHE A 114 14.89 -64.46 6.44
CA PHE A 114 15.61 -63.16 6.45
C PHE A 114 15.92 -62.64 7.86
N SER A 115 15.54 -63.37 8.91
CA SER A 115 15.81 -62.98 10.30
C SER A 115 17.26 -63.32 10.67
N THR A 116 18.19 -62.40 10.41
CA THR A 116 19.65 -62.54 10.65
C THR A 116 20.08 -62.37 12.11
N GLY A 117 19.22 -62.64 13.10
CA GLY A 117 19.59 -62.51 14.51
C GLY A 117 19.25 -63.78 15.29
N GLU A 118 20.25 -64.25 16.02
CA GLU A 118 20.32 -65.42 16.90
C GLU A 118 18.98 -65.88 17.48
N LYS A 119 18.73 -67.20 17.37
CA LYS A 119 17.68 -67.89 18.13
C LYS A 119 18.08 -67.92 19.60
N THR A 120 17.63 -66.94 20.39
CA THR A 120 17.60 -67.10 21.85
C THR A 120 16.29 -67.79 22.23
N GLU A 121 16.37 -68.86 23.02
CA GLU A 121 15.31 -69.83 23.31
C GLU A 121 14.07 -69.28 24.05
N GLU A 122 13.99 -67.97 24.33
CA GLU A 122 12.97 -67.42 25.23
C GLU A 122 11.85 -66.59 24.60
N GLN A 123 11.84 -66.34 23.28
CA GLN A 123 10.64 -65.82 22.59
C GLN A 123 10.81 -65.84 21.06
N PRO A 124 9.92 -66.49 20.29
CA PRO A 124 9.83 -66.24 18.86
C PRO A 124 9.15 -64.88 18.66
N ALA A 125 9.88 -63.79 18.87
CA ALA A 125 9.39 -62.47 18.52
C ALA A 125 9.32 -62.43 16.99
N GLN A 126 8.11 -62.50 16.44
CA GLN A 126 7.84 -62.21 15.04
C GLN A 126 8.44 -60.83 14.75
N ARG A 127 9.56 -60.80 14.01
CA ARG A 127 10.20 -59.54 13.62
C ARG A 127 9.35 -58.92 12.54
N SER A 128 8.87 -57.72 12.77
CA SER A 128 8.16 -56.91 11.79
C SER A 128 9.19 -56.12 10.96
N LEU A 129 8.86 -55.77 9.71
CA LEU A 129 9.72 -54.89 8.88
C LEU A 129 10.03 -53.56 9.57
N TYR A 130 9.18 -53.11 10.50
CA TYR A 130 9.42 -51.93 11.33
C TYR A 130 10.73 -51.99 12.12
N ASP A 131 11.14 -53.18 12.58
CA ASP A 131 12.35 -53.42 13.40
C ASP A 131 13.66 -53.22 12.61
N PHE A 132 13.57 -53.11 11.28
CA PHE A 132 14.69 -52.82 10.39
C PHE A 132 14.80 -51.34 10.02
N VAL A 133 13.91 -50.49 10.55
CA VAL A 133 13.87 -49.07 10.25
C VAL A 133 14.47 -48.28 11.41
N ASP A 134 15.20 -47.20 11.11
CA ASP A 134 15.74 -46.31 12.12
C ASP A 134 14.62 -45.55 12.85
N GLU A 135 14.24 -46.08 14.01
CA GLU A 135 13.18 -45.57 14.88
C GLU A 135 13.47 -44.14 15.34
N ASN A 136 14.74 -43.81 15.57
CA ASN A 136 15.16 -42.46 16.01
C ASN A 136 14.97 -41.42 14.91
N GLY A 137 15.27 -41.78 13.66
CA GLY A 137 15.09 -40.91 12.50
C GLY A 137 13.61 -40.59 12.26
N ILE A 138 12.74 -41.59 12.37
CA ILE A 138 11.29 -41.43 12.14
C ILE A 138 10.63 -40.65 13.26
N GLU A 139 10.92 -40.96 14.53
CA GLU A 139 10.29 -40.27 15.66
C GLU A 139 10.70 -38.79 15.67
N ASN A 140 11.96 -38.48 15.32
CA ASN A 140 12.43 -37.10 15.19
C ASN A 140 11.70 -36.36 14.05
N LEU A 141 11.61 -36.98 12.86
CA LEU A 141 10.90 -36.40 11.72
C LEU A 141 9.42 -36.18 12.04
N ARG A 142 8.77 -37.16 12.68
CA ARG A 142 7.38 -37.06 13.14
C ARG A 142 7.20 -35.93 14.17
N SER A 143 8.13 -35.80 15.13
CA SER A 143 8.06 -34.73 16.14
C SER A 143 8.22 -33.34 15.52
N GLN A 144 9.10 -33.19 14.52
CA GLN A 144 9.31 -31.94 13.80
C GLN A 144 8.07 -31.56 12.98
N LEU A 145 7.51 -32.52 12.25
CA LEU A 145 6.32 -32.33 11.42
C LEU A 145 5.11 -31.92 12.27
N ARG A 146 4.91 -32.60 13.40
CA ARG A 146 3.86 -32.28 14.38
C ARG A 146 4.10 -30.93 15.05
N GLY A 147 5.34 -30.62 15.42
CA GLY A 147 5.71 -29.33 16.00
C GLY A 147 5.49 -28.15 15.06
N ILE A 148 5.74 -28.32 13.75
CA ILE A 148 5.46 -27.30 12.73
C ILE A 148 3.95 -27.08 12.61
N ILE A 149 3.15 -28.15 12.54
CA ILE A 149 1.68 -28.06 12.48
C ILE A 149 1.11 -27.36 13.72
N ASP A 150 1.56 -27.76 14.92
CA ASP A 150 1.08 -27.19 16.19
C ASP A 150 1.43 -25.71 16.32
N GLN A 151 2.65 -25.29 15.97
CA GLN A 151 3.03 -23.87 15.97
C GLN A 151 2.18 -23.04 15.02
N VAL A 152 1.86 -23.59 13.86
CA VAL A 152 1.05 -22.92 12.84
C VAL A 152 -0.42 -22.82 13.23
N GLN A 153 -0.97 -23.83 13.89
CA GLN A 153 -2.37 -23.83 14.35
C GLN A 153 -2.58 -22.93 15.57
N ILE A 154 -1.61 -22.87 16.50
CA ILE A 154 -1.68 -22.00 17.69
C ILE A 154 -1.52 -20.52 17.32
N GLY A 155 -0.74 -20.20 16.29
CA GLY A 155 -0.52 -18.81 15.84
C GLY A 155 -1.71 -18.17 15.08
N ASN A 156 -2.75 -18.94 14.75
CA ASN A 156 -3.91 -18.52 13.95
C ASN A 156 -5.23 -18.43 14.73
N GLY A 157 -5.22 -18.62 16.06
CA GLY A 157 -6.35 -18.39 16.97
C GLY A 157 -6.27 -17.06 17.69
#